data_AF-A0A7Y4WZN3-F1
#
_entry.id   AF-A0A7Y4WZN3-F1
#
_cell.length_a   1.000
_cell.length_b   1.000
_cell.length_c   1.000
_cell.angle_alpha   90.00
_cell.angle_beta   90.00
_cell.angle_gamma   90.00
#
_symmetry.space_group_name_H-M   'P 1'
#
loop_
_entity.id
_entity.type
_entity.pdbx_description
1 polymer ?
#
loop_
_entity_poly.entity_id
_entity_poly.type
_entity_poly.pdbx_seq_one_letter_code
_entity_poly.pdbx_strand_id
1 'polypeptide(L)'
;MRNDLTNLSNSSRTFNLLEFRRSLPDEEKVTDRIGEIDSIDGNRNIRCPICRWQPQHLDRWTCWDCDYPEYFYEGCGTEWNTFETGGKCPTCFHQWAWTSCLSCWGWSKHEDWYERD
;
A
#
# COMPACT_ATOMS: atom_id res chain seq x y z
N MET A 1 66.48 -30.27 16.76
CA MET A 1 65.38 -29.27 16.65
C MET A 1 64.44 -29.81 15.57
N ARG A 2 63.31 -30.43 15.95
CA ARG A 2 61.94 -29.83 15.95
C ARG A 2 61.63 -29.17 14.60
N ASN A 3 60.58 -29.45 13.84
CA ASN A 3 59.36 -30.27 13.97
C ASN A 3 58.80 -30.53 12.56
N ASP A 4 57.96 -31.55 12.45
CA ASP A 4 56.93 -31.76 11.41
C ASP A 4 56.09 -30.51 11.09
N LEU A 5 55.44 -30.50 9.92
CA LEU A 5 53.97 -30.58 9.79
C LEU A 5 53.49 -30.28 8.35
N THR A 6 53.03 -31.34 7.69
CA THR A 6 51.74 -31.48 6.98
C THR A 6 51.19 -30.34 6.12
N ASN A 7 51.09 -30.62 4.82
CA ASN A 7 49.82 -30.75 4.07
C ASN A 7 48.69 -29.76 4.41
N LEU A 8 48.45 -28.76 3.55
CA LEU A 8 47.21 -27.99 3.50
C LEU A 8 46.71 -27.90 2.06
N SER A 9 46.13 -29.01 1.60
CA SER A 9 44.92 -28.95 0.78
C SER A 9 43.82 -28.26 1.60
N ASN A 10 43.20 -27.23 1.05
CA ASN A 10 41.85 -26.79 1.42
C ASN A 10 41.34 -25.88 0.29
N SER A 11 40.71 -26.48 -0.73
CA SER A 11 39.26 -26.69 -0.80
C SER A 11 38.52 -25.37 -1.02
N SER A 12 38.33 -25.05 -2.30
CA SER A 12 37.32 -24.11 -2.77
C SER A 12 35.99 -24.46 -2.11
N ARG A 13 35.51 -23.57 -1.23
CA ARG A 13 34.14 -23.63 -0.73
C ARG A 13 33.22 -23.22 -1.87
N THR A 14 32.81 -24.20 -2.68
CA THR A 14 31.61 -24.06 -3.48
C THR A 14 30.44 -23.93 -2.52
N PHE A 15 29.86 -22.74 -2.47
CA PHE A 15 28.59 -22.53 -1.78
C PHE A 15 27.54 -23.38 -2.48
N ASN A 16 27.17 -24.50 -1.86
CA ASN A 16 26.14 -25.39 -2.37
C ASN A 16 24.79 -24.66 -2.29
N LEU A 17 24.30 -24.20 -3.45
CA LEU A 17 22.94 -23.66 -3.63
C LEU A 17 21.83 -24.62 -3.14
N LEU A 18 22.14 -25.92 -3.07
CA LEU A 18 21.24 -26.95 -2.58
C LEU A 18 21.06 -26.94 -1.05
N GLU A 19 22.04 -26.47 -0.28
CA GLU A 19 21.92 -26.40 1.19
C GLU A 19 21.17 -25.15 1.67
N PHE A 20 21.28 -24.05 0.92
CA PHE A 20 20.58 -22.80 1.25
C PHE A 20 19.05 -22.95 1.18
N ARG A 21 18.56 -23.84 0.29
CA ARG A 21 17.13 -24.11 0.08
C ARG A 21 16.45 -24.80 1.26
N ARG A 22 17.20 -25.43 2.17
CA ARG A 22 16.64 -26.19 3.31
C ARG A 22 16.11 -25.32 4.46
N SER A 23 16.36 -24.02 4.42
CA SER A 23 16.01 -23.10 5.52
C SER A 23 14.96 -22.06 5.13
N LEU A 24 14.45 -22.11 3.91
CA LEU A 24 13.34 -21.26 3.51
C LEU A 24 12.07 -21.85 4.13
N PRO A 25 11.36 -21.09 5.00
CA PRO A 25 10.04 -21.52 5.47
C PRO A 25 9.13 -21.75 4.25
N ASP A 26 8.26 -22.76 4.32
CA ASP A 26 7.29 -23.08 3.25
C ASP A 26 6.58 -21.80 2.80
N GLU A 27 6.79 -21.38 1.55
CA GLU A 27 6.22 -20.15 0.96
C GLU A 27 4.69 -20.10 1.14
N GLU A 28 4.05 -21.27 1.19
CA GLU A 28 2.60 -21.43 1.35
C GLU A 28 2.06 -20.96 2.71
N LYS A 29 2.87 -20.98 3.79
CA LYS A 29 2.43 -20.52 5.13
C LYS A 29 2.56 -19.01 5.34
N VAL A 30 3.27 -18.32 4.47
CA VAL A 30 3.51 -16.87 4.60
C VAL A 30 2.30 -16.08 4.09
N THR A 31 1.60 -16.59 3.07
CA THR A 31 0.47 -15.91 2.44
C THR A 31 -0.74 -15.78 3.36
N ASP A 32 -1.00 -16.77 4.22
CA ASP A 32 -2.16 -16.75 5.13
C ASP A 32 -2.06 -15.65 6.18
N ARG A 33 -0.84 -15.31 6.63
CA ARG A 33 -0.61 -14.26 7.65
C ARG A 33 -0.65 -12.85 7.07
N ILE A 34 -0.49 -12.69 5.75
CA ILE A 34 -0.55 -11.38 5.08
C ILE A 34 -2.00 -10.96 4.84
N GLY A 35 -2.91 -11.91 4.56
CA GLY A 35 -4.33 -11.62 4.33
C GLY A 35 -5.10 -11.15 5.57
N GLU A 36 -4.66 -11.51 6.77
CA GLU A 36 -5.32 -11.14 8.03
C GLU A 36 -5.03 -9.70 8.48
N ILE A 37 -3.86 -9.14 8.10
CA ILE A 37 -3.42 -7.81 8.54
C ILE A 37 -4.22 -6.69 7.84
N ASP A 38 -4.76 -6.95 6.65
CA ASP A 38 -5.60 -6.01 5.90
C ASP A 38 -6.96 -5.74 6.59
N SER A 39 -7.34 -6.60 7.55
CA SER A 39 -8.64 -6.59 8.19
C SER A 39 -8.69 -5.92 9.58
N ILE A 40 -7.55 -5.47 10.10
CA ILE A 40 -7.46 -5.03 11.50
C ILE A 40 -8.07 -3.63 11.71
N ASP A 41 -7.97 -2.70 10.76
CA ASP A 41 -8.60 -1.36 10.90
C ASP A 41 -8.93 -0.71 9.55
N GLY A 42 -9.33 -1.51 8.56
CA GLY A 42 -9.84 -1.01 7.28
C GLY A 42 -11.15 -0.25 7.50
N ASN A 43 -11.05 1.08 7.59
CA ASN A 43 -12.10 2.06 7.88
C ASN A 43 -13.51 1.60 7.48
N ARG A 44 -14.19 0.88 8.39
CA ARG A 44 -15.49 0.22 8.11
C ARG A 44 -16.60 1.22 7.80
N ASN A 45 -16.36 2.48 8.16
CA ASN A 45 -17.27 3.59 8.12
C ASN A 45 -17.02 4.52 6.92
N ILE A 46 -16.16 4.14 5.96
CA ILE A 46 -16.00 4.90 4.72
C ILE A 46 -16.65 4.16 3.56
N ARG A 47 -17.64 4.78 2.92
CA ARG A 47 -18.33 4.22 1.75
C ARG A 47 -18.73 5.29 0.78
N CYS A 48 -18.72 4.96 -0.51
CA CYS A 48 -19.29 5.82 -1.53
C CYS A 48 -20.77 6.08 -1.20
N PRO A 49 -21.20 7.35 -1.10
CA PRO A 49 -22.60 7.68 -0.81
C PRO A 49 -23.58 7.21 -1.88
N ILE A 50 -23.10 7.00 -3.11
CA ILE A 50 -23.90 6.65 -4.27
C ILE A 50 -24.04 5.12 -4.40
N CYS A 51 -22.93 4.39 -4.45
CA CYS A 51 -22.92 2.96 -4.75
C CYS A 51 -22.48 2.06 -3.59
N ARG A 52 -22.15 2.64 -2.43
CA ARG A 52 -21.71 1.94 -1.21
C ARG A 52 -20.38 1.19 -1.31
N TRP A 53 -19.66 1.36 -2.42
CA TRP A 53 -18.30 0.84 -2.58
C TRP A 53 -17.39 1.34 -1.45
N GLN A 54 -16.56 0.44 -0.92
CA GLN A 54 -15.66 0.71 0.18
C GLN A 54 -14.22 0.77 -0.33
N PRO A 55 -13.53 1.91 -0.16
CA PRO A 55 -12.14 2.05 -0.54
C PRO A 55 -11.25 1.15 0.31
N GLN A 56 -10.25 0.55 -0.34
CA GLN A 56 -9.19 -0.24 0.24
C GLN A 56 -7.94 0.62 0.45
N HIS A 57 -7.00 0.14 1.28
CA HIS A 57 -5.77 0.89 1.59
C HIS A 57 -4.90 1.16 0.34
N LEU A 58 -4.97 0.33 -0.70
CA LEU A 58 -4.23 0.49 -1.95
C LEU A 58 -4.90 1.39 -2.99
N ASP A 59 -6.14 1.81 -2.77
CA ASP A 59 -6.81 2.70 -3.72
C ASP A 59 -6.14 4.07 -3.77
N ARG A 60 -6.03 4.64 -4.98
CA ARG A 60 -5.31 5.88 -5.24
C ARG A 60 -6.18 6.88 -5.98
N TRP A 61 -6.15 8.11 -5.50
CA TRP A 61 -6.61 9.32 -6.18
C TRP A 61 -5.40 10.16 -6.53
N THR A 62 -5.51 10.91 -7.61
CA THR A 62 -4.43 11.76 -8.10
C THR A 62 -4.83 13.22 -7.93
N CYS A 63 -3.89 14.05 -7.45
CA CYS A 63 -4.11 15.49 -7.25
C CYS A 63 -3.96 16.16 -8.60
N TRP A 64 -5.02 16.17 -9.39
CA TRP A 64 -5.02 16.72 -10.73
C TRP A 64 -5.81 18.01 -10.82
N ASP A 65 -5.68 18.69 -11.96
CA ASP A 65 -6.61 19.75 -12.29
C ASP A 65 -8.02 19.16 -12.44
N CYS A 66 -8.97 19.81 -11.79
CA CYS A 66 -10.36 19.43 -11.77
C CYS A 66 -11.19 20.68 -12.09
N ASP A 67 -11.98 20.60 -13.14
CA ASP A 67 -13.02 21.59 -13.41
C ASP A 67 -14.18 21.37 -12.40
N TYR A 68 -15.43 21.43 -12.83
CA TYR A 68 -16.55 21.01 -11.97
C TYR A 68 -16.34 19.57 -11.42
N PRO A 69 -16.58 19.30 -10.13
CA PRO A 69 -17.20 20.18 -9.12
C PRO A 69 -16.24 20.94 -8.20
N GLU A 70 -14.92 20.70 -8.29
CA GLU A 70 -13.93 21.27 -7.36
C GLU A 70 -13.39 22.63 -7.83
N TYR A 71 -13.28 22.84 -9.15
CA TYR A 71 -12.70 24.04 -9.78
C TYR A 71 -11.29 24.37 -9.26
N PHE A 72 -10.41 23.37 -9.27
CA PHE A 72 -9.03 23.44 -8.81
C PHE A 72 -8.07 23.19 -9.98
N TYR A 73 -7.15 24.14 -10.26
CA TYR A 73 -6.26 24.09 -11.44
C TYR A 73 -4.76 24.19 -11.08
N GLU A 74 -4.40 23.78 -9.86
CA GLU A 74 -3.01 23.75 -9.38
C GLU A 74 -2.61 22.33 -8.95
N GLY A 75 -3.07 21.31 -9.70
CA GLY A 75 -2.80 19.91 -9.41
C GLY A 75 -1.29 19.61 -9.37
N CYS A 76 -0.81 19.00 -8.26
CA CYS A 76 0.61 18.65 -8.11
C CYS A 76 0.95 17.23 -8.55
N GLY A 77 -0.06 16.43 -8.87
CA GLY A 77 0.06 15.08 -9.40
C GLY A 77 0.39 13.97 -8.42
N THR A 78 0.37 14.25 -7.12
CA THR A 78 0.56 13.23 -6.09
C THR A 78 -0.57 12.19 -6.15
N GLU A 79 -0.21 10.91 -6.04
CA GLU A 79 -1.14 9.79 -5.89
C GLU A 79 -1.17 9.36 -4.43
N TRP A 80 -2.35 9.31 -3.81
CA TRP A 80 -2.52 8.87 -2.43
C TRP A 80 -3.92 8.34 -2.18
N ASN A 81 -4.12 7.66 -1.03
CA ASN A 81 -5.47 7.36 -0.59
C ASN A 81 -6.04 8.59 0.12
N THR A 82 -7.06 9.20 -0.49
CA THR A 82 -7.66 10.45 0.00
C THR A 82 -8.13 10.37 1.46
N PHE A 83 -8.51 9.19 1.93
CA PHE A 83 -9.01 8.98 3.28
C PHE A 83 -7.92 8.88 4.35
N GLU A 84 -6.65 8.69 3.98
CA GLU A 84 -5.50 8.74 4.92
C GLU A 84 -5.30 10.14 5.50
N THR A 85 -5.72 11.17 4.77
CA THR A 85 -5.51 12.58 5.11
C THR A 85 -6.79 13.38 5.21
N GLY A 86 -7.96 12.73 5.12
CA GLY A 86 -9.27 13.39 5.12
C GLY A 86 -9.43 14.37 3.96
N GLY A 87 -8.96 14.00 2.76
CA GLY A 87 -9.10 14.81 1.55
C GLY A 87 -7.98 15.81 1.33
N LYS A 88 -6.98 15.88 2.21
CA LYS A 88 -5.88 16.83 2.06
C LYS A 88 -4.74 16.24 1.24
N CYS A 89 -4.36 16.88 0.13
CA CYS A 89 -3.19 16.44 -0.62
C CYS A 89 -1.92 16.57 0.26
N PRO A 90 -1.09 15.52 0.40
CA PRO A 90 0.09 15.57 1.26
C PRO A 90 1.24 16.43 0.71
N THR A 91 1.16 16.85 -0.57
CA THR A 91 2.21 17.63 -1.23
C THR A 91 1.84 19.10 -1.38
N CYS A 92 0.75 19.43 -2.09
CA CYS A 92 0.33 20.82 -2.27
C CYS A 92 -0.58 21.33 -1.15
N PHE A 93 -0.99 20.45 -0.22
CA PHE A 93 -1.87 20.78 0.91
C PHE A 93 -3.28 21.26 0.53
N HIS A 94 -3.68 21.15 -0.74
CA HIS A 94 -5.06 21.39 -1.17
C HIS A 94 -6.03 20.49 -0.41
N GLN A 95 -7.13 21.05 0.07
CA GLN A 95 -8.19 20.33 0.76
C GLN A 95 -9.30 20.04 -0.24
N TRP A 96 -9.37 18.80 -0.70
CA TRP A 96 -10.42 18.35 -1.62
C TRP A 96 -11.77 18.34 -0.90
N ALA A 97 -12.73 19.12 -1.42
CA ALA A 97 -14.11 19.12 -0.95
C ALA A 97 -14.92 17.97 -1.56
N TRP A 98 -14.53 17.53 -2.75
CA TRP A 98 -15.16 16.44 -3.49
C TRP A 98 -14.24 15.25 -3.66
N THR A 99 -14.81 14.06 -3.79
CA THR A 99 -14.07 12.82 -4.07
C THR A 99 -14.85 11.98 -5.07
N SER A 100 -14.16 11.54 -6.11
CA SER A 100 -14.70 10.65 -7.14
C SER A 100 -14.67 9.20 -6.64
N CYS A 101 -15.70 8.43 -6.97
CA CYS A 101 -15.73 7.00 -6.66
C CYS A 101 -14.99 6.19 -7.72
N LEU A 102 -14.02 5.36 -7.34
CA LEU A 102 -13.28 4.52 -8.29
C LEU A 102 -14.15 3.38 -8.87
N SER A 103 -15.26 3.03 -8.22
CA SER A 103 -16.20 2.00 -8.68
C SER A 103 -17.31 2.56 -9.58
N CYS A 104 -18.05 3.59 -9.14
CA CYS A 104 -19.19 4.12 -9.89
C CYS A 104 -18.91 5.44 -10.61
N TRP A 105 -17.75 6.05 -10.39
CA TRP A 105 -17.24 7.26 -11.06
C TRP A 105 -18.07 8.53 -10.79
N GLY A 106 -19.06 8.42 -9.91
CA GLY A 106 -19.79 9.55 -9.38
C GLY A 106 -18.94 10.36 -8.41
N TRP A 107 -19.21 11.66 -8.34
CA TRP A 107 -18.62 12.56 -7.37
C TRP A 107 -19.57 12.74 -6.18
N SER A 108 -19.01 12.79 -4.98
CA SER A 108 -19.75 13.15 -3.77
C SER A 108 -18.84 14.00 -2.89
N LYS A 109 -19.41 14.80 -1.99
CA LYS A 109 -18.58 15.56 -1.06
C LYS A 109 -17.77 14.60 -0.22
N HIS A 110 -16.52 14.94 0.04
CA HIS A 110 -15.62 14.10 0.82
C HIS A 110 -16.20 13.78 2.22
N GLU A 111 -16.87 14.75 2.85
CA GLU A 111 -17.56 14.57 4.14
C GLU A 111 -18.66 13.50 4.13
N ASP A 112 -19.35 13.32 3.01
CA ASP A 112 -20.48 12.39 2.90
C ASP A 112 -20.02 10.92 2.85
N TRP A 113 -18.74 10.67 2.56
CA TRP A 113 -18.17 9.32 2.54
C TRP A 113 -18.08 8.69 3.92
N TYR A 114 -18.09 9.50 4.98
CA TYR A 114 -17.97 9.03 6.37
C TYR A 114 -19.35 8.75 6.96
N GLU A 115 -19.61 7.49 7.28
CA GLU A 115 -20.78 7.06 8.02
C GLU A 115 -20.66 7.53 9.47
N ARG A 116 -21.69 8.20 9.97
CA ARG A 116 -21.81 8.54 11.39
C ARG A 116 -22.50 7.39 12.10
N ASP A 117 -21.96 6.99 13.25
CA ASP A 117 -22.56 6.01 14.16
C ASP A 117 -23.83 6.55 14.84
#